data_AF-A0A954G8E4-F1
#
_entry.id   AF-A0A954G8E4-F1
#
_cell.length_a   1.000
_cell.length_b   1.000
_cell.length_c   1.000
_cell.angle_alpha   90.00
_cell.angle_beta   90.00
_cell.angle_gamma   90.00
#
_symmetry.space_group_name_H-M   'P 1'
#
loop_
_entity.id
_entity.type
_entity.pdbx_description
1 polymer ?
#
loop_
_entity_poly.entity_id
_entity_poly.type
_entity_poly.pdbx_seq_one_letter_code
_entity_poly.pdbx_strand_id
1 'polypeptide(L)'
;PLGGLVPCSPERTFSARLLTVLGGPAVNLLLCAITIPAVIWSGHLSDSLNPIKLPTVDLSNQLGQAVLLLVFNLNWLLLLVNLIPVLPLDGGKVLQIVLSRRFDETVVHRILLSVSFWIGGIGMVVGLSTHSVWVVFFSALLLMLNLIEFTSIQREDSYDDSIFGYDFSQGYTSLERSSSQLVEKQAGFFQKWREKRSLQKKMREREKNRDAEKQLDLLLHKVHEFGLESLTPKERQQLNQVSARYRKSDSET
;
A
#
# COMPACT_ATOMS: atom_id res chain seq x y z
N PRO A 1 -29.91 -21.61 13.92
CA PRO A 1 -28.91 -21.97 12.90
C PRO A 1 -27.94 -20.81 12.65
N LEU A 2 -26.78 -20.87 13.31
CA LEU A 2 -25.64 -19.99 13.03
C LEU A 2 -25.12 -20.36 11.64
N GLY A 3 -25.64 -19.66 10.63
CA GLY A 3 -25.19 -19.79 9.25
C GLY A 3 -23.78 -19.26 9.17
N GLY A 4 -22.81 -20.18 9.10
CA GLY A 4 -21.44 -19.87 8.72
C GLY A 4 -21.43 -19.34 7.31
N LEU A 5 -21.45 -18.01 7.16
CA LEU A 5 -20.99 -17.37 5.94
C LEU A 5 -19.47 -17.37 6.03
N VAL A 6 -18.88 -18.48 5.61
CA VAL A 6 -17.51 -18.48 5.12
C VAL A 6 -17.45 -17.36 4.08
N PRO A 7 -16.63 -16.32 4.24
CA PRO A 7 -16.37 -15.41 3.15
C PRO A 7 -15.61 -16.21 2.11
N CYS A 8 -16.34 -16.87 1.20
CA CYS A 8 -15.78 -17.34 -0.05
C CYS A 8 -15.49 -16.08 -0.86
N SER A 9 -14.37 -15.43 -0.57
CA SER A 9 -13.73 -14.54 -1.52
C SER A 9 -13.36 -15.42 -2.70
N PRO A 10 -13.97 -15.27 -3.89
CA PRO A 10 -13.42 -15.92 -5.05
C PRO A 10 -12.04 -15.29 -5.24
N GLU A 11 -10.98 -16.06 -5.00
CA GLU A 11 -9.72 -15.83 -5.68
C GLU A 11 -10.05 -15.88 -7.17
N ARG A 12 -10.47 -14.75 -7.74
CA ARG A 12 -10.65 -14.64 -9.18
C ARG A 12 -9.29 -14.99 -9.76
N THR A 13 -9.26 -16.16 -10.39
CA THR A 13 -8.05 -16.74 -10.96
C THR A 13 -7.33 -15.68 -11.78
N PHE A 14 -6.00 -15.75 -11.81
CA PHE A 14 -5.15 -14.81 -12.55
C PHE A 14 -5.72 -14.45 -13.93
N SER A 15 -6.18 -15.47 -14.67
CA SER A 15 -6.76 -15.30 -16.01
C SER A 15 -8.04 -14.46 -16.01
N ALA A 16 -8.91 -14.59 -15.01
CA ALA A 16 -10.12 -13.78 -14.91
C ALA A 16 -9.81 -12.31 -14.60
N ARG A 17 -8.81 -12.05 -13.74
CA ARG A 17 -8.35 -10.69 -13.44
C ARG A 17 -7.70 -10.05 -14.67
N LEU A 18 -6.85 -10.79 -15.37
CA LEU A 18 -6.22 -10.34 -16.60
C LEU A 18 -7.23 -10.06 -17.72
N LEU A 19 -8.20 -10.96 -17.92
CA LEU A 19 -9.25 -10.79 -18.93
C LEU A 19 -10.12 -9.56 -18.65
N THR A 20 -10.40 -9.26 -17.38
CA THR A 20 -11.19 -8.08 -16.99
C THR A 20 -10.44 -6.79 -17.35
N VAL A 21 -9.14 -6.72 -17.07
CA VAL A 21 -8.32 -5.54 -17.39
C VAL A 21 -8.09 -5.38 -18.89
N LEU A 22 -7.88 -6.48 -19.60
CA LEU A 22 -7.70 -6.45 -21.06
C LEU A 22 -8.99 -6.17 -21.84
N GLY A 23 -10.16 -6.17 -21.18
CA GLY A 23 -11.43 -5.86 -21.82
C GLY A 23 -11.45 -4.50 -22.50
N GLY A 24 -10.88 -3.47 -21.87
CA GLY A 24 -10.78 -2.12 -22.44
C GLY A 24 -9.95 -2.08 -23.73
N PRO A 25 -8.66 -2.45 -23.69
CA PRO A 25 -7.81 -2.51 -24.87
C PRO A 25 -8.34 -3.43 -25.97
N ALA A 26 -9.01 -4.54 -25.61
CA ALA A 26 -9.61 -5.46 -26.57
C ALA A 26 -10.74 -4.81 -27.38
N VAL A 27 -11.58 -3.97 -26.76
CA VAL A 27 -12.63 -3.21 -27.47
C VAL A 27 -12.00 -2.20 -28.43
N ASN A 28 -10.98 -1.46 -27.98
CA ASN A 28 -10.27 -0.51 -28.84
C ASN A 28 -9.61 -1.22 -30.04
N LEU A 29 -9.04 -2.41 -29.81
CA LEU A 29 -8.45 -3.24 -30.86
C LEU A 29 -9.51 -3.70 -31.87
N LEU A 30 -10.68 -4.13 -31.39
CA LEU A 30 -11.79 -4.55 -32.25
C LEU A 30 -12.28 -3.38 -33.11
N LEU A 31 -12.44 -2.19 -32.52
CA LEU A 31 -12.82 -0.98 -33.26
C LEU A 31 -11.77 -0.60 -34.31
N CYS A 32 -10.48 -0.72 -33.98
CA CYS A 32 -9.41 -0.54 -34.96
C CYS A 32 -9.54 -1.56 -36.10
N ALA A 33 -9.76 -2.85 -35.79
CA ALA A 33 -9.88 -3.91 -36.78
C ALA A 33 -11.06 -3.69 -37.75
N ILE A 34 -12.21 -3.22 -37.25
CA ILE A 34 -13.37 -2.90 -38.08
C ILE A 34 -13.12 -1.70 -38.99
N THR A 35 -12.36 -0.71 -38.51
CA THR A 35 -12.15 0.55 -39.24
C THR A 35 -10.94 0.51 -40.18
N ILE A 36 -10.02 -0.46 -40.02
CA ILE A 36 -8.84 -0.67 -40.89
C ILE A 36 -9.17 -0.71 -42.39
N PRO A 37 -10.20 -1.45 -42.88
CA PRO A 37 -10.52 -1.49 -44.31
C PRO A 37 -10.83 -0.10 -44.88
N ALA A 38 -11.54 0.73 -44.13
CA ALA A 38 -11.85 2.12 -44.53
C ALA A 38 -10.58 2.99 -44.59
N VAL A 39 -9.60 2.73 -43.70
CA VAL A 39 -8.29 3.39 -43.72
C VAL A 39 -7.48 2.97 -44.94
N ILE A 40 -7.45 1.68 -45.26
CA ILE A 40 -6.73 1.16 -46.44
C ILE A 40 -7.28 1.80 -47.73
N TRP A 41 -8.60 1.91 -47.84
CA TRP A 41 -9.26 2.51 -49.01
C TRP A 41 -9.06 4.02 -49.12
N SER A 42 -8.65 4.69 -48.04
CA SER A 42 -8.32 6.11 -48.05
C SER A 42 -6.95 6.45 -48.64
N GLY A 43 -6.06 5.47 -48.79
CA GLY A 43 -4.68 5.72 -49.21
C GLY A 43 -3.79 6.41 -48.17
N HIS A 44 -4.32 6.84 -47.02
CA HIS A 44 -3.59 7.51 -45.93
C HIS A 44 -3.10 6.54 -44.84
N LEU A 45 -2.70 5.32 -45.22
CA LEU A 45 -2.29 4.27 -44.27
C LEU A 45 -1.05 4.69 -43.45
N SER A 46 -0.04 5.27 -44.10
CA SER A 46 1.20 5.69 -43.44
C SER A 46 0.98 6.83 -42.44
N ASP A 47 0.07 7.75 -42.75
CA ASP A 47 -0.23 8.88 -41.89
C ASP A 47 -1.11 8.47 -40.71
N SER A 48 -2.10 7.59 -40.95
CA SER A 48 -3.02 7.10 -39.91
C SER A 48 -2.36 6.14 -38.92
N LEU A 49 -1.24 5.50 -39.29
CA LEU A 49 -0.47 4.65 -38.36
C LEU A 49 0.41 5.47 -37.42
N ASN A 50 0.66 6.75 -37.72
CA ASN A 50 1.41 7.63 -36.84
C ASN A 50 0.46 8.29 -35.83
N PRO A 51 0.44 7.86 -34.55
CA PRO A 51 -0.53 8.34 -33.58
C PRO A 51 -0.38 9.83 -33.22
N ILE A 52 0.73 10.46 -33.61
CA ILE A 52 1.04 11.86 -33.30
C ILE A 52 0.61 12.79 -34.45
N LYS A 53 0.41 12.26 -35.66
CA LYS A 53 -0.05 13.03 -36.81
C LYS A 53 -1.52 12.74 -37.06
N LEU A 54 -2.38 13.70 -36.74
CA LEU A 54 -3.77 13.64 -37.19
C LEU A 54 -3.78 13.73 -38.72
N PRO A 55 -4.42 12.79 -39.43
CA PRO A 55 -4.56 12.92 -40.88
C PRO A 55 -5.34 14.19 -41.20
N THR A 56 -4.91 14.93 -42.22
CA THR A 56 -5.66 16.07 -42.74
C THR A 56 -6.87 15.53 -43.49
N VAL A 57 -8.03 15.59 -42.85
CA VAL A 57 -9.28 15.05 -43.37
C VAL A 57 -10.15 16.19 -43.88
N ASP A 58 -10.54 16.13 -45.15
CA ASP A 58 -11.49 17.08 -45.73
C ASP A 58 -12.93 16.70 -45.34
N LEU A 59 -13.47 17.39 -44.34
CA LEU A 59 -14.84 17.18 -43.86
C LEU A 59 -15.92 17.57 -44.89
N SER A 60 -15.58 18.33 -45.94
CA SER A 60 -16.59 18.86 -46.87
C SER A 60 -17.11 17.83 -47.87
N ASN A 61 -16.28 16.87 -48.29
CA ASN A 61 -16.57 16.02 -49.44
C ASN A 61 -16.80 14.54 -49.08
N GLN A 62 -16.22 14.05 -47.98
CA GLN A 62 -16.24 12.62 -47.64
C GLN A 62 -16.39 12.39 -46.11
N LEU A 63 -17.49 12.91 -45.55
CA LEU A 63 -17.80 12.82 -44.10
C LEU A 63 -17.75 11.39 -43.53
N GLY A 64 -18.26 10.39 -44.26
CA GLY A 64 -18.27 9.01 -43.76
C GLY A 64 -16.86 8.45 -43.54
N GLN A 65 -16.00 8.62 -44.56
CA GLN A 65 -14.61 8.21 -44.52
C GLN A 65 -13.81 9.02 -43.50
N ALA A 66 -14.10 10.32 -43.39
CA ALA A 66 -13.52 11.20 -42.39
C ALA A 66 -13.77 10.71 -40.95
N VAL A 67 -15.02 10.36 -40.65
CA VAL A 67 -15.40 9.84 -39.32
C VAL A 67 -14.74 8.49 -39.07
N LEU A 68 -14.71 7.59 -40.05
CA LEU A 68 -14.04 6.29 -39.92
C LEU A 68 -12.54 6.42 -39.63
N LEU A 69 -11.84 7.36 -40.30
CA LEU A 69 -10.44 7.66 -40.05
C LEU A 69 -10.21 8.23 -38.65
N LEU A 70 -11.06 9.14 -38.19
CA LEU A 70 -11.01 9.69 -36.83
C LEU A 70 -11.25 8.62 -35.78
N VAL A 71 -12.26 7.77 -35.97
CA VAL A 71 -12.57 6.65 -35.06
C VAL A 71 -11.37 5.70 -35.00
N PHE A 72 -10.75 5.36 -36.12
CA PHE A 72 -9.54 4.53 -36.14
C PHE A 72 -8.41 5.19 -35.34
N ASN A 73 -8.05 6.44 -35.65
CA ASN A 73 -6.94 7.13 -35.01
C ASN A 73 -7.14 7.30 -33.50
N LEU A 74 -8.35 7.65 -33.07
CA LEU A 74 -8.67 7.78 -31.65
C LEU A 74 -8.56 6.44 -30.93
N ASN A 75 -9.17 5.38 -31.46
CA ASN A 75 -9.08 4.04 -30.85
C ASN A 75 -7.65 3.49 -30.86
N TRP A 76 -6.88 3.78 -31.90
CA TRP A 76 -5.48 3.42 -32.01
C TRP A 76 -4.64 4.13 -30.95
N LEU A 77 -4.80 5.45 -30.80
CA LEU A 77 -4.14 6.23 -29.75
C LEU A 77 -4.54 5.75 -28.36
N LEU A 78 -5.85 5.54 -28.11
CA LEU A 78 -6.37 5.03 -26.83
C LEU A 78 -5.82 3.64 -26.51
N LEU A 79 -5.72 2.75 -27.49
CA LEU A 79 -5.11 1.43 -27.33
C LEU A 79 -3.64 1.56 -26.93
N LEU A 80 -2.86 2.38 -27.63
CA LEU A 80 -1.44 2.58 -27.35
C LEU A 80 -1.22 3.17 -25.96
N VAL A 81 -1.98 4.22 -25.60
CA VAL A 81 -1.93 4.84 -24.27
C VAL A 81 -2.31 3.83 -23.20
N ASN A 82 -3.41 3.09 -23.36
CA ASN A 82 -3.83 2.10 -22.36
C ASN A 82 -2.86 0.93 -22.23
N LEU A 83 -2.00 0.65 -23.21
CA LEU A 83 -0.99 -0.40 -23.12
C LEU A 83 0.29 0.04 -22.42
N ILE A 84 0.46 1.34 -22.14
CA ILE A 84 1.62 1.85 -21.40
C ILE A 84 1.62 1.25 -19.99
N PRO A 85 2.76 0.71 -19.50
CA PRO A 85 2.86 0.09 -18.18
C PRO A 85 2.98 1.14 -17.06
N VAL A 86 2.00 2.04 -16.98
CA VAL A 86 1.89 3.13 -16.00
C VAL A 86 0.54 3.02 -15.29
N LEU A 87 0.51 3.18 -13.95
CA LEU A 87 -0.76 3.30 -13.22
C LEU A 87 -1.33 4.72 -13.41
N PRO A 88 -2.66 4.89 -13.61
CA PRO A 88 -3.75 3.90 -13.49
C PRO A 88 -4.17 3.22 -14.81
N LEU A 89 -3.35 3.28 -15.87
CA LEU A 89 -3.66 2.72 -17.18
C LEU A 89 -3.72 1.19 -17.15
N ASP A 90 -4.43 0.60 -18.12
CA ASP A 90 -4.66 -0.85 -18.15
C ASP A 90 -3.36 -1.65 -18.24
N GLY A 91 -2.34 -1.15 -18.95
CA GLY A 91 -1.01 -1.74 -19.03
C GLY A 91 -0.30 -1.78 -17.68
N GLY A 92 -0.48 -0.75 -16.84
CA GLY A 92 0.02 -0.73 -15.46
C GLY A 92 -0.66 -1.80 -14.60
N LYS A 93 -1.98 -1.97 -14.73
CA LYS A 93 -2.74 -3.02 -14.03
C LYS A 93 -2.36 -4.42 -14.51
N VAL A 94 -2.14 -4.62 -15.80
CA VAL A 94 -1.64 -5.89 -16.34
C VAL A 94 -0.28 -6.22 -15.73
N LEU A 95 0.63 -5.23 -15.70
CA LEU A 95 1.94 -5.40 -15.08
C LEU A 95 1.81 -5.75 -13.59
N GLN A 96 0.92 -5.08 -12.86
CA GLN A 96 0.63 -5.38 -11.45
C GLN A 96 0.22 -6.84 -11.25
N ILE A 97 -0.75 -7.32 -12.05
CA ILE A 97 -1.26 -8.69 -11.96
C ILE A 97 -0.18 -9.74 -12.30
N VAL A 98 0.68 -9.44 -13.27
CA VAL A 98 1.79 -10.33 -13.64
C VAL A 98 2.83 -10.39 -12.52
N LEU A 99 3.16 -9.23 -11.93
CA LEU A 99 4.21 -9.12 -10.93
C LEU A 99 3.77 -9.67 -9.57
N SER A 100 2.48 -9.55 -9.23
CA SER A 100 1.88 -10.12 -8.01
C SER A 100 1.90 -11.66 -7.97
N ARG A 101 2.25 -12.33 -9.07
CA ARG A 101 2.49 -13.79 -9.07
C ARG A 101 3.79 -14.18 -8.37
N ARG A 102 4.77 -13.28 -8.31
CA ARG A 102 6.14 -13.61 -7.88
C ARG A 102 6.65 -12.76 -6.73
N PHE A 103 6.01 -11.61 -6.48
CA PHE A 103 6.45 -10.65 -5.49
C PHE A 103 5.29 -10.26 -4.57
N ASP A 104 5.63 -9.84 -3.35
CA ASP A 104 4.68 -9.27 -2.40
C ASP A 104 4.15 -7.92 -2.92
N GLU A 105 2.92 -7.58 -2.53
CA GLU A 105 2.23 -6.36 -2.99
C GLU A 105 3.09 -5.10 -2.82
N THR A 106 3.80 -4.96 -1.68
CA THR A 106 4.68 -3.81 -1.43
C THR A 106 5.81 -3.68 -2.45
N VAL A 107 6.40 -4.80 -2.88
CA VAL A 107 7.47 -4.84 -3.89
C VAL A 107 6.89 -4.55 -5.27
N VAL A 108 5.71 -5.10 -5.57
CA VAL A 108 4.98 -4.87 -6.83
C VAL A 108 4.69 -3.39 -7.02
N HIS A 109 4.09 -2.74 -6.01
CA HIS A 109 3.78 -1.31 -6.04
C HIS A 109 5.03 -0.47 -6.21
N ARG A 110 6.11 -0.78 -5.50
CA ARG A 110 7.39 -0.07 -5.64
C ARG A 110 7.93 -0.16 -7.07
N ILE A 111 7.87 -1.34 -7.69
CA ILE A 111 8.31 -1.54 -9.07
C ILE A 111 7.41 -0.76 -10.03
N LEU A 112 6.09 -0.82 -9.88
CA LEU A 112 5.13 -0.09 -10.73
C LEU A 112 5.32 1.42 -10.66
N LEU A 113 5.48 1.97 -9.45
CA LEU A 113 5.73 3.39 -9.26
C LEU A 113 7.08 3.80 -9.88
N SER A 114 8.12 2.98 -9.71
CA SER A 114 9.43 3.23 -10.29
C SER A 114 9.39 3.21 -11.83
N VAL A 115 8.75 2.20 -12.42
CA VAL A 115 8.56 2.09 -13.88
C VAL A 115 7.81 3.30 -14.41
N SER A 116 6.73 3.70 -13.74
CA SER A 116 5.93 4.86 -14.14
C SER A 116 6.71 6.17 -14.06
N PHE A 117 7.50 6.35 -12.99
CA PHE A 117 8.38 7.50 -12.82
C PHE A 117 9.44 7.57 -13.92
N TRP A 118 10.08 6.45 -14.26
CA TRP A 118 11.07 6.41 -15.34
C TRP A 118 10.43 6.71 -16.70
N ILE A 119 9.26 6.15 -17.00
CA ILE A 119 8.56 6.42 -18.26
C ILE A 119 8.18 7.90 -18.37
N GLY A 120 7.57 8.47 -17.32
CA GLY A 120 7.22 9.89 -17.29
C GLY A 120 8.44 10.80 -17.32
N GLY A 121 9.52 10.45 -16.61
CA GLY A 121 10.76 11.22 -16.56
C GLY A 121 11.52 11.21 -17.88
N ILE A 122 11.67 10.04 -18.52
CA ILE A 122 12.27 9.92 -19.85
C ILE A 122 11.42 10.67 -20.88
N GLY A 123 10.10 10.51 -20.84
CA GLY A 123 9.18 11.26 -21.69
C GLY A 123 9.35 12.77 -21.55
N MET A 124 9.51 13.26 -20.31
CA MET A 124 9.76 14.67 -20.01
C MET A 124 11.07 15.15 -20.67
N VAL A 125 12.17 14.43 -20.48
CA VAL A 125 13.48 14.77 -21.07
C VAL A 125 13.42 14.78 -22.60
N VAL A 126 12.77 13.77 -23.19
CA VAL A 126 12.59 13.68 -24.65
C VAL A 126 11.73 14.83 -25.16
N GLY A 127 10.64 15.17 -24.46
CA GLY A 127 9.76 16.28 -24.80
C GLY A 127 10.49 17.62 -24.79
N LEU A 128 11.32 17.88 -23.76
CA LEU A 128 12.16 19.07 -23.69
C LEU A 128 13.19 19.10 -24.82
N SER A 129 13.86 17.97 -25.09
CA SER A 129 14.91 17.87 -26.11
C SER A 129 14.38 18.05 -27.54
N THR A 130 13.15 17.64 -27.78
CA THR A 130 12.47 17.77 -29.08
C THR A 130 11.66 19.05 -29.21
N HIS A 131 11.63 19.90 -28.16
CA HIS A 131 10.78 21.09 -28.04
C HIS A 131 9.28 20.80 -28.31
N SER A 132 8.84 19.57 -28.06
CA SER A 132 7.46 19.15 -28.29
C SER A 132 6.62 19.40 -27.03
N VAL A 133 5.86 20.50 -27.03
CA VAL A 133 4.99 20.90 -25.91
C VAL A 133 4.01 19.79 -25.52
N TRP A 134 3.47 19.06 -26.50
CA TRP A 134 2.53 17.96 -26.25
C TRP A 134 3.17 16.79 -25.51
N VAL A 135 4.40 16.42 -25.85
CA VAL A 135 5.12 15.33 -25.18
C VAL A 135 5.46 15.72 -23.75
N VAL A 136 5.90 16.97 -23.54
CA VAL A 136 6.15 17.52 -22.19
C VAL A 136 4.89 17.49 -21.35
N PHE A 137 3.77 17.97 -21.88
CA PHE A 137 2.48 17.98 -21.19
C PHE A 137 2.03 16.56 -20.80
N PHE A 138 2.06 15.62 -21.74
CA PHE A 138 1.66 14.24 -21.46
C PHE A 138 2.57 13.57 -20.43
N SER A 139 3.88 13.83 -20.51
CA SER A 139 4.85 13.33 -19.54
C SER A 139 4.64 13.91 -18.14
N ALA A 140 4.33 15.20 -18.04
CA ALA A 140 3.94 15.84 -16.79
C ALA A 140 2.66 15.23 -16.20
N LEU A 141 1.67 14.95 -17.05
CA LEU A 141 0.42 14.29 -16.64
C LEU A 141 0.71 12.88 -16.10
N LEU A 142 1.55 12.08 -16.76
CA LEU A 142 1.94 10.76 -16.28
C LEU A 142 2.64 10.82 -14.91
N LEU A 143 3.56 11.78 -14.72
CA LEU A 143 4.22 11.99 -13.44
C LEU A 143 3.24 12.45 -12.34
N MET A 144 2.28 13.30 -12.69
CA MET A 144 1.22 13.72 -11.76
C MET A 144 0.34 12.54 -11.35
N LEU A 145 -0.08 11.70 -12.31
CA LEU A 145 -0.83 10.48 -12.02
C LEU A 145 -0.05 9.53 -11.12
N ASN A 146 1.25 9.39 -11.36
CA ASN A 146 2.14 8.61 -10.50
C ASN A 146 2.19 9.17 -9.06
N LEU A 147 2.20 10.49 -8.90
CA LEU A 147 2.19 11.12 -7.58
C LEU A 147 0.85 10.89 -6.85
N ILE A 148 -0.26 10.99 -7.58
CA ILE A 148 -1.60 10.70 -7.02
C ILE A 148 -1.65 9.25 -6.53
N GLU A 149 -1.18 8.31 -7.34
CA GLU A 149 -1.13 6.88 -6.98
C GLU A 149 -0.20 6.62 -5.77
N PHE A 150 0.93 7.32 -5.69
CA PHE A 150 1.80 7.23 -4.51
C PHE A 150 1.10 7.70 -3.23
N THR A 151 0.25 8.73 -3.32
CA THR A 151 -0.51 9.23 -2.17
C THR A 151 -1.71 8.37 -1.80
N SER A 152 -2.35 7.70 -2.76
CA SER A 152 -3.47 6.79 -2.48
C SER A 152 -3.00 5.56 -1.71
N ILE A 153 -1.86 4.98 -2.08
CA ILE A 153 -1.29 3.81 -1.42
C ILE A 153 -0.97 4.10 0.06
N GLN A 154 -0.34 5.25 0.36
CA GLN A 154 -0.05 5.62 1.74
C GLN A 154 -1.31 5.78 2.60
N ARG A 155 -2.44 6.14 2.00
CA ARG A 155 -3.72 6.19 2.71
C ARG A 155 -4.26 4.81 2.99
N GLU A 156 -4.16 3.88 2.04
CA GLU A 156 -4.66 2.51 2.20
C GLU A 156 -3.91 1.75 3.31
N ASP A 157 -2.59 1.86 3.35
CA ASP A 157 -1.76 1.32 4.45
C ASP A 157 -2.12 1.95 5.82
N SER A 158 -2.51 3.24 5.84
CA SER A 158 -2.92 3.93 7.06
C SER A 158 -4.30 3.51 7.56
N TYR A 159 -5.20 3.09 6.66
CA TYR A 159 -6.55 2.66 7.03
C TYR A 159 -6.57 1.26 7.67
N ASP A 160 -5.75 0.33 7.18
CA ASP A 160 -5.69 -1.04 7.71
C ASP A 160 -5.12 -1.06 9.15
N ASP A 161 -4.10 -0.23 9.42
CA ASP A 161 -3.57 -0.03 10.78
C ASP A 161 -4.57 0.72 11.69
N SER A 162 -5.45 1.58 11.14
CA SER A 162 -6.45 2.32 11.93
C SER A 162 -7.70 1.50 12.29
N ILE A 163 -8.07 0.51 11.47
CA ILE A 163 -9.23 -0.36 11.69
C ILE A 163 -8.93 -1.44 12.74
N PHE A 164 -7.70 -1.95 12.81
CA PHE A 164 -7.30 -2.98 13.78
C PHE A 164 -6.43 -2.46 14.94
N GLY A 165 -5.92 -1.23 14.87
CA GLY A 165 -5.00 -0.63 15.85
C GLY A 165 -5.64 0.33 16.86
N TYR A 166 -6.93 0.17 17.19
CA TYR A 166 -7.50 0.86 18.36
C TYR A 166 -6.86 0.32 19.64
N ASP A 167 -5.78 0.98 20.07
CA ASP A 167 -5.16 0.80 21.39
C ASP A 167 -6.13 1.31 22.47
N PHE A 168 -7.01 0.41 22.92
CA PHE A 168 -7.94 0.65 24.04
C PHE A 168 -7.24 1.04 25.35
N SER A 169 -5.91 0.99 25.44
CA SER A 169 -5.18 1.44 26.63
C SER A 169 -4.98 2.96 26.71
N GLN A 170 -5.27 3.72 25.65
CA GLN A 170 -5.13 5.19 25.64
C GLN A 170 -6.43 5.98 25.88
N GLY A 171 -7.54 5.27 26.14
CA GLY A 171 -8.92 5.79 26.12
C GLY A 171 -9.31 6.91 27.11
N TYR A 172 -8.39 7.47 27.90
CA TYR A 172 -8.69 8.56 28.84
C TYR A 172 -7.74 9.75 28.78
N THR A 173 -6.70 9.75 27.94
CA THR A 173 -5.69 10.83 27.92
C THR A 173 -5.83 11.81 26.76
N SER A 174 -6.74 11.55 25.81
CA SER A 174 -6.82 12.30 24.55
C SER A 174 -7.74 13.52 24.57
N LEU A 175 -8.44 13.80 25.68
CA LEU A 175 -9.34 14.97 25.75
C LEU A 175 -8.66 16.30 26.12
N GLU A 176 -7.35 16.34 26.39
CA GLU A 176 -6.64 17.60 26.69
C GLU A 176 -5.70 18.10 25.57
N ARG A 177 -5.50 17.36 24.48
CA ARG A 177 -4.54 17.76 23.43
C ARG A 177 -5.22 18.29 22.17
N SER A 178 -5.93 19.40 22.31
CA SER A 178 -6.34 20.20 21.16
C SER A 178 -5.16 21.05 20.65
N SER A 179 -5.03 21.10 19.32
CA SER A 179 -4.25 22.09 18.54
C SER A 179 -2.72 22.02 18.53
N SER A 180 -2.16 20.97 17.92
CA SER A 180 -0.99 21.11 17.02
C SER A 180 -0.81 19.80 16.25
N GLN A 181 -1.03 19.84 14.94
CA GLN A 181 -0.70 18.75 14.01
C GLN A 181 0.80 18.44 14.10
N LEU A 182 1.16 17.47 14.92
CA LEU A 182 2.45 16.83 14.85
C LEU A 182 2.32 15.71 13.84
N VAL A 183 2.93 15.91 12.67
CA VAL A 183 3.31 14.83 11.76
C VAL A 183 4.10 13.82 12.58
N GLU A 184 3.48 12.71 12.97
CA GLU A 184 4.17 11.61 13.61
C GLU A 184 5.08 10.98 12.56
N LYS A 185 6.34 11.44 12.54
CA LYS A 185 7.41 10.90 11.72
C LYS A 185 7.47 9.40 11.97
N GLN A 186 7.25 8.61 10.91
CA GLN A 186 7.40 7.16 10.93
C GLN A 186 8.69 6.78 11.65
N ALA A 187 8.54 6.17 12.83
CA ALA A 187 9.62 5.75 13.68
C ALA A 187 10.52 4.78 12.89
N GLY A 188 11.76 5.19 12.62
CA GLY A 188 12.70 4.40 11.82
C GLY A 188 12.96 3.01 12.40
N PHE A 189 13.50 2.10 11.60
CA PHE A 189 13.80 0.71 11.98
C PHE A 189 14.50 0.57 13.36
N PHE A 190 15.40 1.50 13.70
CA PHE A 190 16.09 1.55 15.00
C PHE A 190 15.16 1.88 16.18
N GLN A 191 14.15 2.72 15.96
CA GLN A 191 13.17 3.09 16.97
C GLN A 191 12.23 1.93 17.26
N LYS A 192 11.75 1.23 16.22
CA LYS A 192 10.99 -0.04 16.35
C LYS A 192 11.80 -1.13 17.07
N TRP A 193 13.10 -1.25 16.77
CA TRP A 193 13.98 -2.21 17.47
C TRP A 193 14.17 -1.87 18.95
N ARG A 194 14.35 -0.58 19.28
CA ARG A 194 14.49 -0.11 20.67
C ARG A 194 13.22 -0.36 21.47
N GLU A 195 12.06 -0.16 20.86
CA GLU A 195 10.76 -0.40 21.47
C GLU A 195 10.48 -1.89 21.70
N LYS A 196 10.78 -2.75 20.72
CA LYS A 196 10.70 -4.20 20.90
C LYS A 196 11.59 -4.69 22.03
N ARG A 197 12.81 -4.14 22.15
CA ARG A 197 13.75 -4.47 23.22
C ARG A 197 13.29 -3.98 24.59
N SER A 198 12.65 -2.81 24.66
CA SER A 198 12.09 -2.28 25.91
C SER A 198 10.88 -3.09 26.38
N LEU A 199 9.99 -3.49 25.46
CA LEU A 199 8.87 -4.39 25.74
C LEU A 199 9.34 -5.75 26.24
N GLN A 200 10.35 -6.34 25.59
CA GLN A 200 10.91 -7.62 26.03
C GLN A 200 11.58 -7.53 27.41
N LYS A 201 12.22 -6.41 27.73
CA LYS A 201 12.76 -6.15 29.08
C LYS A 201 11.64 -6.06 30.12
N LYS A 202 10.56 -5.31 29.84
CA LYS A 202 9.38 -5.22 30.72
C LYS A 202 8.71 -6.57 30.94
N MET A 203 8.58 -7.41 29.90
CA MET A 203 8.02 -8.76 30.03
C MET A 203 8.88 -9.64 30.96
N ARG A 204 10.21 -9.62 30.80
CA ARG A 204 11.12 -10.35 31.70
C ARG A 204 11.07 -9.85 33.14
N GLU A 205 10.93 -8.55 33.35
CA GLU A 205 10.76 -7.97 34.69
C GLU A 205 9.44 -8.42 35.32
N ARG A 206 8.34 -8.44 34.56
CA ARG A 206 7.05 -8.96 35.02
C ARG A 206 7.13 -10.44 35.40
N GLU A 207 7.81 -11.26 34.59
CA GLU A 207 7.98 -12.69 34.88
C GLU A 207 8.78 -12.91 36.17
N LYS A 208 9.89 -12.20 36.35
CA LYS A 208 10.68 -12.24 37.60
C LYS A 208 9.89 -11.78 38.82
N ASN A 209 9.06 -10.74 38.67
CA ASN A 209 8.22 -10.27 39.77
C ASN A 209 7.17 -11.32 40.14
N ARG A 210 6.53 -11.96 39.15
CA ARG A 210 5.56 -13.05 39.42
C ARG A 210 6.19 -14.24 40.13
N ASP A 211 7.41 -14.61 39.79
CA ASP A 211 8.10 -15.71 40.50
C ASP A 211 8.50 -15.32 41.93
N ALA A 212 8.88 -14.05 42.14
CA ALA A 212 9.14 -13.53 43.48
C ALA A 212 7.88 -13.48 44.35
N GLU A 213 6.72 -13.13 43.78
CA GLU A 213 5.41 -13.14 44.46
C GLU A 213 5.03 -14.54 44.92
N LYS A 214 5.19 -15.55 44.06
CA LYS A 214 4.94 -16.95 44.45
C LYS A 214 5.82 -17.40 45.62
N GLN A 215 7.10 -17.01 45.62
CA GLN A 215 7.99 -17.34 46.73
C GLN A 215 7.59 -16.62 48.02
N LEU A 216 7.14 -15.37 47.92
CA LEU A 216 6.64 -14.60 49.06
C LEU A 216 5.38 -15.25 49.64
N ASP A 217 4.41 -15.63 48.81
CA ASP A 217 3.18 -16.29 49.24
C ASP A 217 3.46 -17.60 49.98
N LEU A 218 4.40 -18.42 49.47
CA LEU A 218 4.82 -19.66 50.15
C LEU A 218 5.44 -19.38 51.53
N LEU A 219 6.28 -18.35 51.63
CA LEU A 219 6.89 -17.95 52.90
C LEU A 219 5.85 -17.39 53.87
N LEU A 220 4.90 -16.58 53.40
CA LEU A 220 3.81 -16.04 54.21
C LEU A 220 2.87 -17.14 54.69
N HIS A 221 2.55 -18.11 53.84
CA HIS A 221 1.76 -19.28 54.22
C HIS A 221 2.45 -20.07 55.34
N LYS A 222 3.76 -20.34 55.19
CA LYS A 222 4.56 -21.03 56.22
C LYS A 222 4.59 -20.27 57.55
N VAL A 223 4.75 -18.94 57.48
CA VAL A 223 4.68 -18.06 58.68
C VAL A 223 3.30 -18.07 59.32
N HIS A 224 2.23 -18.10 58.52
CA HIS A 224 0.86 -18.13 59.00
C HIS A 224 0.53 -19.43 59.75
N GLU A 225 0.98 -20.59 59.25
CA GLU A 225 0.71 -21.89 59.86
C GLU A 225 1.58 -22.19 61.08
N PHE A 226 2.88 -21.87 61.03
CA PHE A 226 3.85 -22.33 62.04
C PHE A 226 4.51 -21.20 62.84
N GLY A 227 4.12 -19.94 62.59
CA GLY A 227 4.71 -18.76 63.22
C GLY A 227 6.08 -18.39 62.66
N LEU A 228 6.57 -17.20 63.04
CA LEU A 228 7.82 -16.61 62.54
C LEU A 228 9.09 -17.42 62.89
N GLU A 229 9.03 -18.27 63.91
CA GLU A 229 10.15 -19.11 64.37
C GLU A 229 10.41 -20.33 63.47
N SER A 230 9.47 -20.65 62.57
CA SER A 230 9.57 -21.78 61.64
C SER A 230 10.44 -21.51 60.40
N LEU A 231 10.86 -20.26 60.18
CA LEU A 231 11.69 -19.87 59.05
C LEU A 231 13.17 -20.15 59.31
N THR A 232 13.83 -20.74 58.33
CA THR A 232 15.30 -20.85 58.34
C THR A 232 15.94 -19.46 58.23
N PRO A 233 17.20 -19.29 58.67
CA PRO A 233 17.91 -18.01 58.58
C PRO A 233 17.95 -17.44 57.14
N LYS A 234 18.01 -18.33 56.13
CA LYS A 234 18.00 -17.96 54.71
C LYS A 234 16.63 -17.47 54.25
N GLU A 235 15.55 -18.17 54.62
CA GLU A 235 14.17 -17.78 54.29
C GLU A 235 13.80 -16.44 54.95
N ARG A 236 14.24 -16.22 56.20
CA ARG A 236 14.01 -14.94 56.91
C ARG A 236 14.73 -13.77 56.24
N GLN A 237 15.94 -13.98 55.74
CA GLN A 237 16.65 -12.97 54.94
C GLN A 237 15.94 -12.68 53.61
N GLN A 238 15.47 -13.71 52.91
CA GLN A 238 14.71 -13.57 51.67
C GLN A 238 13.40 -12.79 51.88
N LEU A 239 12.63 -13.12 52.92
CA LEU A 239 11.40 -12.41 53.28
C LEU A 239 11.67 -10.93 53.53
N ASN A 240 12.69 -10.60 54.31
CA ASN A 240 13.07 -9.22 54.61
C ASN A 240 13.53 -8.45 53.36
N GLN A 241 14.28 -9.10 52.46
CA GLN A 241 14.76 -8.49 51.23
C GLN A 241 13.60 -8.18 50.26
N VAL A 242 12.66 -9.11 50.11
CA VAL A 242 11.47 -8.94 49.26
C VAL A 242 10.54 -7.90 49.87
N SER A 243 10.24 -7.97 51.17
CA SER A 243 9.41 -7.00 51.88
C SER A 243 9.98 -5.56 51.79
N ALA A 244 11.29 -5.39 51.95
CA ALA A 244 11.93 -4.08 51.79
C ALA A 244 11.79 -3.53 50.36
N ARG A 245 11.81 -4.40 49.35
CA ARG A 245 11.64 -4.02 47.94
C ARG A 245 10.20 -3.56 47.64
N TYR A 246 9.20 -4.26 48.17
CA TYR A 246 7.78 -3.87 48.03
C TYR A 246 7.44 -2.58 48.78
N ARG A 247 7.98 -2.40 49.99
CA ARG A 247 7.80 -1.15 50.74
C ARG A 247 8.35 0.07 49.99
N LYS A 248 9.42 -0.13 49.20
CA LYS A 248 9.99 0.93 48.37
C LYS A 248 9.12 1.21 47.13
N SER A 249 8.57 0.20 46.47
CA SER A 249 7.67 0.41 45.33
C SER A 249 6.37 1.10 45.72
N ASP A 250 5.79 0.75 46.88
CA ASP A 250 4.55 1.38 47.37
C ASP A 250 4.76 2.85 47.78
N SER A 251 6.00 3.25 48.10
CA SER A 251 6.34 4.65 48.40
C SER A 251 6.61 5.52 47.16
N GLU A 252 6.81 4.89 45.99
CA GLU A 252 7.09 5.57 44.72
C GLU A 252 5.83 5.73 43.84
N THR A 253 4.70 5.15 44.23
CA THR A 253 3.36 5.29 43.62
C THR A 253 2.50 6.28 44.39
#